data_AF-A0A2T0QJU8-F1
#
_entry.id   AF-A0A2T0QJU8-F1
#
_cell.length_a   1.000
_cell.length_b   1.000
_cell.length_c   1.000
_cell.angle_alpha   90.00
_cell.angle_beta   90.00
_cell.angle_gamma   90.00
#
_symmetry.space_group_name_H-M   'P 1'
#
loop_
_entity.id
_entity.type
_entity.pdbx_description
1 polymer ?
#
loop_
_entity_poly.entity_id
_entity_poly.type
_entity_poly.pdbx_seq_one_letter_code
_entity_poly.pdbx_strand_id
1 'polypeptide(L)'
;MFFKYPNAVSGNNDKRVVRFFGDGTNTNSLVKRLTNEFSHLEEFVDRSSQPMDYSEVATLAKFVMKKMRDNDKDQFEHFLLSIEQPDPFI
;
A
#
# COMPACT_ATOMS: atom_id res chain seq x y z
N MET A 1 -8.49 -0.13 -1.14
CA MET A 1 -8.97 -0.15 0.27
C MET A 1 -10.17 0.73 0.54
N PHE A 2 -10.27 1.94 -0.05
CA PHE A 2 -11.39 2.86 0.23
C PHE A 2 -12.76 2.20 -0.01
N PHE A 3 -12.90 1.42 -1.08
CA PHE A 3 -14.11 0.68 -1.41
C PHE A 3 -14.34 -0.58 -0.56
N LYS A 4 -13.27 -1.23 -0.07
CA LYS A 4 -13.37 -2.47 0.73
C LYS A 4 -13.64 -2.20 2.22
N TYR A 5 -13.06 -1.12 2.75
CA TYR A 5 -13.26 -0.68 4.14
C TYR A 5 -13.67 0.80 4.16
N PRO A 6 -14.87 1.13 3.65
CA PRO A 6 -15.37 2.49 3.66
C PRO A 6 -15.46 2.99 5.11
N ASN A 7 -15.08 4.24 5.32
CA ASN A 7 -15.13 4.87 6.63
C ASN A 7 -15.32 6.37 6.45
N ALA A 8 -16.34 6.94 7.10
CA ALA A 8 -16.68 8.36 7.03
C ALA A 8 -15.81 9.23 7.97
N VAL A 9 -15.07 8.61 8.89
CA VAL A 9 -14.21 9.33 9.84
C VAL A 9 -12.89 9.67 9.17
N SER A 10 -12.64 10.97 9.00
CA SER A 10 -11.36 11.52 8.54
C SER A 10 -10.19 11.06 9.44
N GLY A 11 -9.03 10.79 8.85
CA GLY A 11 -7.82 10.41 9.59
C GLY A 11 -7.72 8.93 10.00
N ASN A 12 -8.67 8.07 9.61
CA ASN A 12 -8.67 6.65 10.01
C ASN A 12 -8.00 5.69 9.00
N ASN A 13 -7.14 6.20 8.11
CA ASN A 13 -6.42 5.38 7.13
C ASN A 13 -5.60 4.28 7.82
N ASP A 14 -5.04 4.56 8.99
CA ASP A 14 -4.32 3.59 9.82
C ASP A 14 -5.15 2.33 10.13
N LYS A 15 -6.44 2.49 10.44
CA LYS A 15 -7.31 1.33 10.73
C LYS A 15 -7.59 0.51 9.47
N ARG A 16 -7.64 1.13 8.29
CA ARG A 16 -7.82 0.42 7.01
C ARG A 16 -6.58 -0.39 6.66
N VAL A 17 -5.40 0.21 6.83
CA VAL A 17 -4.10 -0.45 6.66
C VAL A 17 -4.01 -1.68 7.57
N VAL A 18 -4.31 -1.51 8.86
CA VAL A 18 -4.31 -2.63 9.83
C VAL A 18 -5.30 -3.72 9.45
N ARG A 19 -6.55 -3.36 9.10
CA ARG A 19 -7.56 -4.34 8.67
C ARG A 19 -7.15 -5.14 7.44
N PHE A 20 -6.42 -4.51 6.52
CA PHE A 20 -6.01 -5.13 5.27
C PHE A 20 -4.76 -6.01 5.42
N PHE A 21 -3.75 -5.54 6.15
CA PHE A 21 -2.46 -6.23 6.28
C PHE A 21 -2.35 -7.13 7.52
N GLY A 22 -3.23 -6.96 8.51
CA GLY A 22 -3.23 -7.65 9.80
C GLY A 22 -2.45 -6.89 10.90
N ASP A 23 -2.68 -7.29 12.15
CA ASP A 23 -1.97 -6.74 13.31
C ASP A 23 -0.52 -7.27 13.38
N GLY A 24 0.45 -6.38 13.66
CA GLY A 24 1.74 -6.78 14.25
C GLY A 24 2.94 -7.03 13.35
N THR A 25 3.13 -6.32 12.23
CA THR A 25 4.40 -6.42 11.47
C THR A 25 5.11 -5.08 11.30
N ASN A 26 6.45 -5.10 11.21
CA ASN A 26 7.31 -3.97 10.76
C ASN A 26 6.85 -3.37 9.43
N THR A 27 6.00 -4.08 8.68
CA THR A 27 5.48 -3.59 7.43
C THR A 27 4.33 -2.60 7.61
N ASN A 28 3.61 -2.63 8.74
CA ASN A 28 2.64 -1.58 9.05
C ASN A 28 3.34 -0.24 9.29
N SER A 29 4.52 -0.21 9.91
CA SER A 29 5.29 1.03 10.06
C SER A 29 5.87 1.51 8.74
N LEU A 30 6.34 0.60 7.88
CA LEU A 30 6.81 0.94 6.53
C LEU A 30 5.69 1.52 5.65
N VAL A 31 4.53 0.84 5.58
CA VAL A 31 3.36 1.31 4.84
C VAL A 31 2.91 2.67 5.35
N LYS A 32 2.84 2.86 6.68
CA LYS A 32 2.46 4.14 7.29
C LYS A 32 3.45 5.25 6.97
N ARG A 33 4.75 5.00 7.12
CA ARG A 33 5.79 5.99 6.82
C ARG A 33 5.70 6.45 5.37
N LEU A 34 5.69 5.51 4.43
CA LEU A 34 5.61 5.83 3.01
C LEU A 34 4.28 6.49 2.65
N THR A 35 3.14 6.01 3.17
CA THR A 35 1.83 6.68 2.96
C THR A 35 1.87 8.12 3.44
N ASN A 36 2.47 8.39 4.61
CA ASN A 36 2.61 9.72 5.15
C ASN A 36 3.54 10.61 4.32
N GLU A 37 4.66 10.05 3.84
CA GLU A 37 5.58 10.73 2.92
C GLU A 37 4.87 11.10 1.60
N PHE A 38 4.16 10.16 0.98
CA PHE A 38 3.40 10.39 -0.25
C PHE A 38 2.25 11.38 -0.09
N SER A 39 1.51 11.36 1.03
CA SER A 39 0.45 12.35 1.27
C SER A 39 1.00 13.77 1.40
N HIS A 40 2.25 13.94 1.81
CA HIS A 40 2.89 15.25 1.87
C HIS A 40 3.53 15.69 0.55
N LEU A 41 3.73 14.78 -0.42
CA LEU A 41 4.18 15.14 -1.76
C LEU A 41 3.09 15.85 -2.57
N GLU A 42 1.81 15.56 -2.30
CA GLU A 42 0.69 16.29 -2.90
C GLU A 42 0.62 17.76 -2.45
N GLU A 43 1.08 18.07 -1.23
CA GLU A 43 1.12 19.44 -0.68
C GLU A 43 2.45 20.17 -0.96
N PHE A 44 3.58 19.46 -0.98
CA PHE A 44 4.91 20.06 -1.10
C PHE A 44 5.77 19.31 -2.12
N VAL A 45 5.71 19.74 -3.39
CA VAL A 45 6.54 19.22 -4.49
C VAL A 45 8.03 19.21 -4.15
N ASP A 46 8.53 20.18 -3.37
CA ASP A 46 9.95 20.24 -2.97
C ASP A 46 10.40 18.99 -2.19
N ARG A 47 9.50 18.26 -1.54
CA ARG A 47 9.82 16.99 -0.85
C ARG A 47 10.06 15.83 -1.81
N SER A 48 9.70 15.96 -3.09
CA SER A 48 10.04 14.97 -4.12
C SER A 48 11.52 14.97 -4.47
N SER A 49 12.28 15.95 -3.98
CA SER A 49 13.73 16.06 -4.18
C SER A 49 14.56 15.14 -3.27
N GLN A 50 13.94 14.55 -2.24
CA GLN A 50 14.58 13.51 -1.42
C GLN A 50 14.66 12.20 -2.22
N PRO A 51 15.84 11.60 -2.41
CA PRO A 51 15.97 10.32 -3.10
C PRO A 51 15.20 9.24 -2.32
N MET A 52 14.08 8.79 -2.87
CA MET A 52 13.37 7.63 -2.35
C MET A 52 14.16 6.37 -2.73
N ASP A 53 14.45 5.50 -1.77
CA ASP A 53 15.17 4.26 -2.03
C ASP A 53 14.30 3.33 -2.89
N TYR A 54 14.66 3.20 -4.18
CA TYR A 54 13.94 2.35 -5.13
C TYR A 54 13.81 0.90 -4.65
N SER A 55 14.81 0.40 -3.91
CA SER A 55 14.78 -0.95 -3.36
C SER A 55 13.72 -1.11 -2.28
N GLU A 56 13.49 -0.07 -1.47
CA GLU A 56 12.50 -0.06 -0.41
C GLU A 56 11.08 -0.02 -0.99
N VAL A 57 10.86 0.79 -2.03
CA VAL A 57 9.58 0.85 -2.75
C VAL A 57 9.25 -0.49 -3.41
N ALA A 58 10.23 -1.09 -4.09
CA ALA A 58 10.05 -2.40 -4.71
C ALA A 58 9.74 -3.49 -3.67
N THR A 59 10.40 -3.44 -2.51
CA THR A 59 10.15 -4.35 -1.38
C THR A 59 8.73 -4.16 -0.84
N LEU A 60 8.30 -2.92 -0.64
CA LEU A 60 6.96 -2.61 -0.20
C LEU A 60 5.92 -3.09 -1.21
N ALA A 61 6.09 -2.79 -2.50
CA ALA A 61 5.16 -3.18 -3.55
C ALA A 61 4.95 -4.70 -3.58
N LYS A 62 6.03 -5.48 -3.54
CA LYS A 62 5.97 -6.94 -3.44
C LYS A 62 5.25 -7.40 -2.18
N PHE A 63 5.50 -6.78 -1.03
CA PHE A 63 4.79 -7.12 0.19
C PHE A 63 3.28 -6.86 0.08
N VAL A 64 2.90 -5.68 -0.43
CA VAL A 64 1.49 -5.29 -0.57
C VAL A 64 0.77 -6.28 -1.48
N MET A 65 1.36 -6.60 -2.63
CA MET A 65 0.83 -7.57 -3.58
C MET A 65 0.71 -8.97 -2.98
N LYS A 66 1.72 -9.42 -2.22
CA LYS A 66 1.65 -10.72 -1.53
C LYS A 66 0.50 -10.75 -0.52
N LYS A 67 0.35 -9.71 0.29
CA LYS A 67 -0.74 -9.63 1.27
C LYS A 67 -2.11 -9.55 0.62
N MET A 68 -2.22 -8.83 -0.50
CA MET A 68 -3.44 -8.80 -1.31
C MET A 68 -3.77 -10.20 -1.83
N ARG A 69 -2.80 -10.93 -2.39
CA ARG A 69 -2.98 -12.33 -2.84
C ARG A 69 -3.44 -13.25 -1.70
N ASP A 70 -2.79 -13.18 -0.55
CA ASP A 70 -3.04 -14.07 0.60
C ASP A 70 -4.40 -13.80 1.27
N ASN A 71 -4.81 -12.53 1.36
CA ASN A 71 -6.01 -12.12 2.12
C ASN A 71 -7.22 -11.83 1.23
N ASP A 72 -7.02 -11.56 -0.07
CA ASP A 72 -8.04 -11.06 -0.99
C ASP A 72 -7.70 -11.34 -2.47
N LYS A 73 -7.73 -12.63 -2.82
CA LYS A 73 -7.35 -13.10 -4.17
C LYS A 73 -8.12 -12.42 -5.31
N ASP A 74 -9.41 -12.16 -5.13
CA ASP A 74 -10.24 -11.47 -6.14
C ASP A 74 -9.73 -10.05 -6.44
N GLN A 75 -9.45 -9.26 -5.40
CA GLN A 75 -8.85 -7.94 -5.57
C GLN A 75 -7.45 -8.03 -6.18
N PHE A 76 -6.66 -9.04 -5.84
CA PHE A 76 -5.33 -9.25 -6.41
C PHE A 76 -5.40 -9.53 -7.91
N GLU A 77 -6.29 -10.41 -8.34
CA GLU A 77 -6.50 -10.75 -9.76
C GLU A 77 -6.99 -9.53 -10.55
N HIS A 78 -7.95 -8.78 -10.01
CA HIS A 78 -8.42 -7.54 -10.63
C HIS A 78 -7.35 -6.44 -10.68
N PHE A 79 -6.49 -6.36 -9.66
CA PHE A 79 -5.34 -5.44 -9.70
C PHE A 79 -4.39 -5.80 -10.84
N LEU A 80 -3.97 -7.06 -10.94
CA LEU A 80 -3.10 -7.53 -12.02
C LEU A 80 -3.70 -7.28 -13.41
N LEU A 81 -5.00 -7.53 -13.58
CA LEU A 81 -5.73 -7.23 -14.81
C LEU A 81 -5.69 -5.73 -15.15
N SER A 82 -5.85 -4.86 -14.16
CA SER A 82 -5.86 -3.40 -14.36
C SER A 82 -4.52 -2.82 -14.84
N ILE A 83 -3.42 -3.54 -14.60
CA ILE A 83 -2.07 -3.16 -15.02
C ILE A 83 -1.50 -4.07 -16.11
N GLU A 84 -2.31 -5.00 -16.64
CA GLU A 84 -1.94 -5.96 -17.68
C GLU A 84 -0.67 -6.78 -17.35
N GLN A 85 -0.51 -7.18 -16.09
CA GLN A 85 0.63 -7.99 -15.64
C GLN A 85 0.22 -9.41 -15.23
N PRO A 86 1.08 -10.43 -15.45
CA PRO A 86 0.87 -11.77 -14.90
C PRO A 86 1.12 -11.80 -13.38
N ASP A 87 0.65 -12.85 -12.70
CA ASP A 87 0.95 -13.07 -11.27
C ASP A 87 2.46 -13.33 -11.11
N PRO A 88 3.21 -12.45 -10.43
CA PRO A 88 4.66 -12.58 -10.29
C PRO A 88 5.08 -13.52 -9.15
N PHE A 89 4.13 -14.20 -8.51
CA PHE A 89 4.36 -15.19 -7.46
C PHE A 89 3.99 -16.62 -7.90
N ILE A 90 3.90 -16.86 -9.21
CA ILE A 90 3.78 -18.19 -9.83
C ILE A 90 5.16 -18.62 -10.37
#